data_AF-A0A356X608-F1
#
_entry.id   AF-A0A356X608-F1
#
_cell.length_a   1.000
_cell.length_b   1.000
_cell.length_c   1.000
_cell.angle_alpha   90.00
_cell.angle_beta   90.00
_cell.angle_gamma   90.00
#
_symmetry.space_group_name_H-M   'P 1'
#
loop_
_entity.id
_entity.type
_entity.pdbx_description
1 polymer ?
#
loop_
_entity_poly.entity_id
_entity_poly.type
_entity_poly.pdbx_seq_one_letter_code
_entity_poly.pdbx_strand_id
1 'polypeptide(L)'
;AITDWQRDFQTMIGKNHTEYFDEENWLYFTREIFDLFYPSYGDTWPTFNGAIGMTYEQAGHSTSGLGVITAEGDTLTLHDRLTHHSTTGLSTVEITAQNSQKVIDEFSKYFDNTIQNGAGEYKTFVVKKSSNPHKVSRLLRYLVNQNIEFGQASGSTRANGYDYSTGETGRVNVEEGDYVISTYQPKGTLVRVLFDPKPELADSLTYDITAWEMHYAYGVDGYAINGQVDTRPLEMEVESELTPSVEKPYAYLAKWNSLEDLRYL
;
A
#
# COMPACT_ATOMS: atom_id res chain seq x y z
N ALA A 1 -3.22 -7.43 8.05
CA ALA A 1 -2.77 -6.02 8.08
C ALA A 1 -3.90 -5.09 8.53
N ILE A 2 -5.13 -5.30 8.05
CA ILE A 2 -6.34 -4.63 8.56
C ILE A 2 -6.69 -5.18 9.93
N THR A 3 -6.99 -4.29 10.88
CA THR A 3 -7.35 -4.67 12.25
C THR A 3 -8.82 -5.03 12.38
N ASP A 4 -9.17 -5.80 13.41
CA ASP A 4 -10.57 -6.12 13.72
C ASP A 4 -11.39 -4.86 13.93
N TRP A 5 -10.83 -3.85 14.62
CA TRP A 5 -11.47 -2.56 14.82
C TRP A 5 -11.82 -1.85 13.50
N GLN A 6 -10.91 -1.81 12.53
CA GLN A 6 -11.19 -1.18 11.23
C GLN A 6 -12.38 -1.86 10.54
N ARG A 7 -12.47 -3.20 10.59
CA ARG A 7 -13.58 -3.97 10.01
C ARG A 7 -14.90 -3.78 10.77
N ASP A 8 -14.83 -3.79 12.09
CA ASP A 8 -15.99 -3.55 12.95
C ASP A 8 -16.56 -2.15 12.70
N PHE A 9 -15.69 -1.14 12.57
CA PHE A 9 -16.11 0.23 12.32
C PHE A 9 -16.70 0.42 10.92
N GLN A 10 -16.13 -0.20 9.88
CA GLN A 10 -16.78 -0.27 8.56
C GLN A 10 -18.20 -0.87 8.65
N THR A 11 -18.38 -1.91 9.48
CA THR A 11 -19.71 -2.50 9.72
C THR A 11 -20.65 -1.54 10.45
N MET A 12 -20.14 -0.79 11.44
CA MET A 12 -20.93 0.24 12.14
C MET A 12 -21.37 1.36 11.20
N ILE A 13 -20.46 1.84 10.34
CA ILE A 13 -20.77 2.84 9.31
C ILE A 13 -21.88 2.32 8.40
N GLY A 14 -21.72 1.11 7.85
CA GLY A 14 -22.73 0.50 6.99
C GLY A 14 -24.10 0.40 7.65
N LYS A 15 -24.17 -0.03 8.91
CA LYS A 15 -25.43 -0.10 9.66
C LYS A 15 -26.07 1.26 9.90
N ASN A 16 -25.27 2.29 10.18
CA ASN A 16 -25.79 3.64 10.33
C ASN A 16 -26.35 4.18 9.00
N HIS A 17 -25.75 3.81 7.86
CA HIS A 17 -26.29 4.16 6.54
C HIS A 17 -27.64 3.47 6.27
N THR A 18 -27.76 2.18 6.65
CA THR A 18 -28.99 1.42 6.40
C THR A 18 -30.19 2.02 7.10
N GLU A 19 -30.03 2.63 8.28
CA GLU A 19 -31.13 3.28 8.99
C GLU A 19 -31.76 4.41 8.13
N TYR A 20 -30.94 5.29 7.56
CA TYR A 20 -31.43 6.36 6.69
C TYR A 20 -32.00 5.86 5.36
N PHE A 21 -31.39 4.82 4.78
CA PHE A 21 -31.86 4.25 3.52
C PHE A 21 -33.19 3.52 3.69
N ASP A 22 -33.37 2.81 4.81
CA ASP A 22 -34.60 2.11 5.15
C ASP A 22 -35.76 3.09 5.39
N GLU A 23 -35.50 4.24 6.06
CA GLU A 23 -36.49 5.30 6.27
C GLU A 23 -37.05 5.86 4.94
N GLU A 24 -36.18 6.02 3.94
CA GLU A 24 -36.51 6.57 2.63
C GLU A 24 -36.85 5.49 1.57
N ASN A 25 -36.80 4.21 1.94
CA ASN A 25 -36.98 3.05 1.06
C ASN A 25 -36.00 3.02 -0.13
N TRP A 26 -34.77 3.50 0.07
CA TRP A 26 -33.73 3.42 -0.95
C TRP A 26 -33.07 2.05 -0.96
N LEU A 27 -32.85 1.50 -2.15
CA LEU A 27 -32.14 0.24 -2.31
C LEU A 27 -30.64 0.45 -2.04
N TYR A 28 -30.05 -0.50 -1.33
CA TYR A 28 -28.62 -0.55 -1.08
C TYR A 28 -28.11 -1.98 -1.17
N PHE A 29 -26.81 -2.06 -1.37
CA PHE A 29 -26.11 -3.31 -1.45
C PHE A 29 -25.81 -3.86 -0.05
N THR A 30 -26.22 -5.09 0.24
CA THR A 30 -26.18 -5.65 1.60
C THR A 30 -24.97 -6.53 1.88
N ARG A 31 -24.24 -7.02 0.86
CA ARG A 31 -22.90 -7.65 0.91
C ARG A 31 -22.50 -8.35 -0.40
N GLU A 32 -21.33 -8.00 -0.93
CA GLU A 32 -20.37 -8.90 -1.59
C GLU A 32 -19.06 -8.82 -0.81
N ILE A 33 -18.23 -9.84 -0.97
CA ILE A 33 -16.91 -9.91 -0.35
C ILE A 33 -16.01 -8.90 -1.07
N PHE A 34 -15.84 -7.71 -0.50
CA PHE A 34 -14.75 -6.82 -0.89
C PHE A 34 -13.45 -7.37 -0.32
N ASP A 35 -12.56 -7.84 -1.17
CA ASP A 35 -11.21 -8.18 -0.76
C ASP A 35 -10.42 -6.87 -0.58
N LEU A 36 -10.34 -6.39 0.66
CA LEU A 36 -9.46 -5.28 1.05
C LEU A 36 -7.98 -5.73 1.02
N PHE A 37 -7.58 -6.30 -0.10
CA PHE A 37 -6.32 -7.00 -0.32
C PHE A 37 -5.35 -6.09 -1.07
N TYR A 38 -5.75 -5.53 -2.21
CA TYR A 38 -4.88 -4.71 -3.06
C TYR A 38 -4.61 -3.31 -2.49
N PRO A 39 -3.35 -2.92 -2.20
CA PRO A 39 -2.99 -1.64 -1.61
C PRO A 39 -2.87 -0.52 -2.64
N SER A 40 -3.98 -0.14 -3.29
CA SER A 40 -4.00 1.07 -4.11
C SER A 40 -5.35 1.77 -4.22
N TYR A 41 -6.44 1.08 -3.86
CA TYR A 41 -7.76 1.68 -3.87
C TYR A 41 -7.87 2.76 -2.79
N GLY A 42 -8.82 3.67 -3.02
CA GLY A 42 -9.07 4.81 -2.15
C GLY A 42 -9.47 4.42 -0.73
N ASP A 43 -9.99 3.21 -0.51
CA ASP A 43 -10.32 2.66 0.79
C ASP A 43 -9.17 1.82 1.39
N THR A 44 -8.48 1.00 0.60
CA THR A 44 -7.42 0.12 1.10
C THR A 44 -6.16 0.90 1.47
N TRP A 45 -5.73 1.87 0.67
CA TRP A 45 -4.53 2.66 0.94
C TRP A 45 -4.57 3.41 2.29
N PRO A 46 -5.61 4.20 2.62
CA PRO A 46 -5.71 4.83 3.93
C PRO A 46 -5.88 3.79 5.04
N THR A 47 -6.55 2.66 4.78
CA THR A 47 -6.69 1.57 5.77
C THR A 47 -5.33 0.98 6.17
N PHE A 48 -4.43 0.74 5.21
CA PHE A 48 -3.05 0.32 5.51
C PHE A 48 -2.19 1.42 6.16
N ASN A 49 -2.69 2.66 6.16
CA ASN A 49 -2.16 3.79 6.92
C ASN A 49 -2.92 4.04 8.23
N GLY A 50 -3.63 3.05 8.76
CA GLY A 50 -4.28 3.10 10.08
C GLY A 50 -5.63 3.83 10.12
N ALA A 51 -6.01 4.51 9.04
CA ALA A 51 -7.33 5.12 8.92
C ALA A 51 -8.39 4.05 8.61
N ILE A 52 -9.63 4.48 8.42
CA ILE A 52 -10.74 3.59 8.04
C ILE A 52 -11.23 4.09 6.68
N GLY A 53 -10.90 3.35 5.64
CA GLY A 53 -11.38 3.65 4.29
C GLY A 53 -12.72 2.98 4.03
N MET A 54 -13.61 3.69 3.32
CA MET A 54 -14.87 3.15 2.84
C MET A 54 -15.22 3.84 1.53
N THR A 55 -15.57 3.04 0.52
CA THR A 55 -15.95 3.54 -0.79
C THR A 55 -17.48 3.51 -0.92
N TYR A 56 -18.06 4.67 -1.26
CA TYR A 56 -19.49 4.80 -1.57
C TYR A 56 -19.63 4.95 -3.08
N GLU A 57 -19.96 3.85 -3.74
CA GLU A 57 -20.14 3.81 -5.18
C GLU A 57 -21.61 3.78 -5.58
N GLN A 58 -21.91 4.50 -6.65
CA GLN A 58 -23.22 4.48 -7.27
C GLN A 58 -23.05 4.54 -8.78
N ALA A 59 -23.87 3.76 -9.51
CA ALA A 59 -23.83 3.74 -10.96
C ALA A 59 -24.02 5.15 -11.52
N GLY A 60 -23.32 5.50 -12.60
CA GLY A 60 -23.50 6.84 -13.15
C GLY A 60 -22.27 7.51 -13.73
N HIS A 61 -21.32 6.74 -14.31
CA HIS A 61 -20.07 7.26 -14.84
C HIS A 61 -20.27 8.38 -15.89
N SER A 62 -19.20 8.87 -16.53
CA SER A 62 -19.19 10.05 -17.42
C SER A 62 -20.30 10.11 -18.50
N THR A 63 -20.93 8.99 -18.83
CA THR A 63 -22.00 8.86 -19.82
C THR A 63 -23.43 9.04 -19.29
N SER A 64 -23.62 9.07 -17.96
CA SER A 64 -24.97 8.94 -17.36
C SER A 64 -25.75 10.25 -17.24
N GLY A 65 -25.13 11.41 -17.47
CA GLY A 65 -25.82 12.71 -17.49
C GLY A 65 -26.76 12.92 -16.28
N LEU A 66 -28.02 13.25 -16.55
CA LEU A 66 -29.07 13.48 -15.54
C LEU A 66 -29.70 12.19 -14.99
N GLY A 67 -29.46 11.03 -15.61
CA GLY A 67 -29.96 9.76 -15.13
C GLY A 67 -29.63 8.57 -16.05
N VAL A 68 -29.65 7.38 -15.48
CA VAL A 68 -29.31 6.12 -16.16
C VAL A 68 -30.33 5.04 -15.80
N ILE A 69 -30.62 4.14 -16.75
CA ILE A 69 -31.43 2.95 -16.46
C ILE A 69 -30.53 1.89 -15.82
N THR A 70 -30.91 1.44 -14.64
CA THR A 70 -30.25 0.39 -13.86
C THR A 70 -30.49 -0.99 -14.47
N ALA A 71 -29.75 -2.00 -14.03
CA ALA A 71 -29.91 -3.36 -14.52
C ALA A 71 -31.32 -3.93 -14.20
N GLU A 72 -31.92 -3.45 -13.13
CA GLU A 72 -33.26 -3.78 -12.65
C GLU A 72 -34.37 -3.10 -13.48
N GLY A 73 -34.00 -2.23 -14.43
CA GLY A 73 -34.92 -1.52 -15.30
C GLY A 73 -35.49 -0.23 -14.72
N ASP A 74 -35.04 0.19 -13.53
CA ASP A 74 -35.45 1.46 -12.90
C ASP A 74 -34.49 2.61 -13.27
N THR A 75 -34.91 3.85 -13.05
CA THR A 75 -34.12 5.04 -13.34
C THR A 75 -33.38 5.54 -12.11
N LEU A 76 -32.06 5.60 -12.20
CA LEU A 76 -31.23 6.28 -11.23
C LEU A 76 -30.92 7.70 -11.71
N THR A 77 -31.40 8.74 -11.01
CA THR A 77 -31.21 10.13 -11.42
C THR A 77 -29.94 10.76 -10.81
N LEU A 78 -29.54 11.93 -11.32
CA LEU A 78 -28.53 12.77 -10.68
C LEU A 78 -28.97 13.25 -9.29
N HIS A 79 -30.26 13.51 -9.10
CA HIS A 79 -30.79 13.92 -7.80
C HIS A 79 -30.65 12.80 -6.76
N ASP A 80 -30.95 11.56 -7.15
CA ASP A 80 -30.79 10.40 -6.26
C ASP A 80 -29.33 10.22 -5.87
N ARG A 81 -28.41 10.22 -6.84
CA ARG A 81 -26.97 10.10 -6.58
C ARG A 81 -26.43 11.19 -5.65
N LEU A 82 -26.85 12.44 -5.87
CA LEU A 82 -26.47 13.56 -5.01
C LEU A 82 -27.00 13.35 -3.58
N THR A 83 -28.27 12.97 -3.47
CA THR A 83 -28.96 12.82 -2.19
C THR A 83 -28.36 11.67 -1.40
N HIS A 84 -28.23 10.49 -2.01
CA HIS A 84 -27.67 9.29 -1.41
C HIS A 84 -26.23 9.51 -0.96
N HIS A 85 -25.38 10.08 -1.81
CA HIS A 85 -23.99 10.39 -1.46
C HIS A 85 -23.88 11.42 -0.32
N SER A 86 -24.74 12.44 -0.31
CA SER A 86 -24.77 13.42 0.77
C SER A 86 -25.22 12.79 2.09
N THR A 87 -26.25 11.94 2.05
CA THR A 87 -26.77 11.22 3.22
C THR A 87 -25.72 10.27 3.80
N THR A 88 -25.07 9.44 2.98
CA THR A 88 -24.01 8.53 3.48
C THR A 88 -22.80 9.31 3.99
N GLY A 89 -22.42 10.40 3.33
CA GLY A 89 -21.36 11.29 3.80
C GLY A 89 -21.65 11.88 5.19
N LEU A 90 -22.85 12.42 5.40
CA LEU A 90 -23.26 12.94 6.71
C LEU A 90 -23.40 11.84 7.77
N SER A 91 -23.97 10.70 7.42
CA SER A 91 -24.07 9.53 8.30
C SER A 91 -22.69 9.00 8.73
N THR A 92 -21.69 9.07 7.85
CA THR A 92 -20.29 8.72 8.21
C THR A 92 -19.73 9.66 9.26
N VAL A 93 -19.97 10.97 9.10
CA VAL A 93 -19.55 11.99 10.08
C VAL A 93 -20.25 11.77 11.41
N GLU A 94 -21.55 11.49 11.39
CA GLU A 94 -22.36 11.20 12.58
C GLU A 94 -21.78 10.03 13.37
N ILE A 95 -21.67 8.83 12.77
CA ILE A 95 -21.22 7.64 13.48
C ILE A 95 -19.77 7.78 13.97
N THR A 96 -18.94 8.50 13.21
CA THR A 96 -17.57 8.85 13.61
C THR A 96 -17.56 9.80 14.81
N ALA A 97 -18.41 10.82 14.83
CA ALA A 97 -18.53 11.73 15.96
C ALA A 97 -18.99 11.01 17.23
N GLN A 98 -19.99 10.12 17.10
CA GLN A 98 -20.51 9.30 18.20
C GLN A 98 -19.44 8.36 18.79
N ASN A 99 -18.46 7.92 17.97
CA ASN A 99 -17.38 7.02 18.37
C ASN A 99 -16.00 7.70 18.43
N SER A 100 -15.95 9.04 18.44
CA SER A 100 -14.74 9.84 18.20
C SER A 100 -13.54 9.45 19.09
N GLN A 101 -13.78 9.26 20.39
CA GLN A 101 -12.72 8.87 21.32
C GLN A 101 -12.09 7.53 20.92
N LYS A 102 -12.92 6.51 20.63
CA LYS A 102 -12.44 5.18 20.28
C LYS A 102 -11.72 5.17 18.93
N VAL A 103 -12.18 5.97 17.97
CA VAL A 103 -11.51 6.16 16.66
C VAL A 103 -10.10 6.70 16.86
N ILE A 104 -9.92 7.74 17.70
CA ILE A 104 -8.61 8.33 17.99
C ILE A 104 -7.71 7.32 18.73
N ASP A 105 -8.24 6.64 19.74
CA ASP A 105 -7.48 5.69 20.56
C ASP A 105 -6.94 4.53 19.72
N GLU A 106 -7.79 3.93 18.89
CA GLU A 106 -7.39 2.82 18.03
C GLU A 106 -6.47 3.28 16.89
N PHE A 107 -6.62 4.51 16.38
CA PHE A 107 -5.67 5.08 15.43
C PHE A 107 -4.28 5.26 16.05
N SER A 108 -4.16 5.80 17.26
CA SER A 108 -2.85 5.91 17.96
C SER A 108 -2.26 4.53 18.19
N LYS A 109 -3.06 3.61 18.75
CA LYS A 109 -2.66 2.24 19.06
C LYS A 109 -2.17 1.47 17.84
N TYR A 110 -2.74 1.71 16.66
CA TYR A 110 -2.28 1.13 15.40
C TYR A 110 -0.79 1.42 15.14
N PHE A 111 -0.37 2.67 15.32
CA PHE A 111 1.02 3.09 15.12
C PHE A 111 1.91 2.65 16.28
N ASP A 112 1.47 2.85 17.53
CA ASP A 112 2.23 2.49 18.72
C ASP A 112 2.58 1.00 18.73
N ASN A 113 1.61 0.15 18.41
CA ASN A 113 1.81 -1.30 18.31
C ASN A 113 2.86 -1.65 17.25
N THR A 114 2.83 -0.98 16.10
CA THR A 114 3.76 -1.22 15.00
C THR A 114 5.18 -0.80 15.37
N ILE A 115 5.34 0.36 16.02
CA ILE A 115 6.64 0.85 16.50
C ILE A 115 7.24 -0.12 17.53
N GLN A 116 6.43 -0.62 18.47
CA GLN A 116 6.89 -1.48 19.56
C GLN A 116 7.18 -2.92 19.11
N ASN A 117 6.32 -3.49 18.25
CA ASN A 117 6.32 -4.92 17.96
C ASN A 117 6.73 -5.25 16.52
N GLY A 118 6.84 -4.26 15.64
CA GLY A 118 6.95 -4.45 14.20
C GLY A 118 5.69 -5.10 13.61
N ALA A 119 5.57 -5.10 12.29
CA ALA A 119 4.42 -5.68 11.60
C ALA A 119 4.77 -7.03 10.94
N GLY A 120 3.85 -7.99 11.01
CA GLY A 120 3.96 -9.26 10.27
C GLY A 120 4.99 -10.25 10.82
N GLU A 121 5.14 -11.37 10.11
CA GLU A 121 6.11 -12.43 10.43
C GLU A 121 7.54 -12.02 10.05
N TYR A 122 7.70 -11.43 8.86
CA TYR A 122 8.94 -10.80 8.41
C TYR A 122 9.01 -9.38 8.95
N LYS A 123 10.04 -9.11 9.76
CA LYS A 123 10.21 -7.85 10.45
C LYS A 123 11.10 -6.86 9.72
N THR A 124 11.94 -7.35 8.82
CA THR A 124 12.90 -6.55 8.08
C THR A 124 12.96 -7.01 6.64
N PHE A 125 12.95 -6.07 5.71
CA PHE A 125 13.07 -6.32 4.28
C PHE A 125 14.38 -5.74 3.77
N VAL A 126 15.11 -6.53 3.00
CA VAL A 126 16.43 -6.17 2.49
C VAL A 126 16.36 -6.03 0.98
N VAL A 127 16.96 -4.98 0.45
CA VAL A 127 17.22 -4.78 -0.98
C VAL A 127 18.73 -4.80 -1.18
N LYS A 128 19.21 -5.73 -2.01
CA LYS A 128 20.65 -5.93 -2.24
C LYS A 128 21.26 -4.71 -2.90
N LYS A 129 22.39 -4.22 -2.40
CA LYS A 129 23.16 -3.12 -3.01
C LYS A 129 23.68 -3.47 -4.41
N SER A 130 23.82 -4.76 -4.71
CA SER A 130 24.23 -5.28 -6.01
C SER A 130 23.11 -5.23 -7.06
N SER A 131 21.88 -4.93 -6.66
CA SER A 131 20.77 -4.69 -7.58
C SER A 131 21.07 -3.50 -8.50
N ASN A 132 20.37 -3.41 -9.63
CA ASN A 132 20.55 -2.28 -10.55
C ASN A 132 20.31 -0.92 -9.82
N PRO A 133 21.28 0.01 -9.85
CA PRO A 133 21.19 1.26 -9.09
C PRO A 133 19.99 2.14 -9.44
N HIS A 134 19.55 2.18 -10.72
CA HIS A 134 18.40 2.97 -11.13
C HIS A 134 17.09 2.40 -10.58
N LYS A 135 16.93 1.06 -10.61
CA LYS A 135 15.77 0.38 -10.03
C LYS A 135 15.68 0.58 -8.53
N VAL A 136 16.80 0.43 -7.83
CA VAL A 136 16.90 0.71 -6.39
C VAL A 136 16.56 2.16 -6.10
N SER A 137 17.15 3.12 -6.83
CA SER A 137 16.87 4.54 -6.65
C SER A 137 15.38 4.86 -6.81
N ARG A 138 14.71 4.28 -7.81
CA ARG A 138 13.28 4.47 -8.03
C ARG A 138 12.44 3.91 -6.87
N LEU A 139 12.81 2.75 -6.34
CA LEU A 139 12.17 2.16 -5.16
C LEU A 139 12.37 3.05 -3.93
N LEU A 140 13.61 3.43 -3.63
CA LEU A 140 13.91 4.27 -2.47
C LEU A 140 13.21 5.64 -2.54
N ARG A 141 13.14 6.27 -3.72
CA ARG A 141 12.35 7.50 -3.92
C ARG A 141 10.87 7.28 -3.64
N TYR A 142 10.32 6.14 -4.05
CA TYR A 142 8.94 5.79 -3.72
C TYR A 142 8.75 5.66 -2.21
N LEU A 143 9.66 4.96 -1.51
CA LEU A 143 9.61 4.84 -0.04
C LEU A 143 9.67 6.21 0.65
N VAL A 144 10.56 7.10 0.21
CA VAL A 144 10.63 8.49 0.70
C VAL A 144 9.29 9.20 0.54
N ASN A 145 8.66 9.11 -0.64
CA ASN A 145 7.35 9.73 -0.89
C ASN A 145 6.24 9.15 0.00
N GLN A 146 6.37 7.90 0.45
CA GLN A 146 5.46 7.28 1.41
C GLN A 146 5.82 7.54 2.87
N ASN A 147 6.88 8.32 3.13
CA ASN A 147 7.45 8.54 4.47
C ASN A 147 7.84 7.22 5.15
N ILE A 148 8.33 6.26 4.37
CA ILE A 148 8.89 5.01 4.87
C ILE A 148 10.37 5.21 5.12
N GLU A 149 10.81 4.95 6.35
CA GLU A 149 12.19 5.02 6.77
C GLU A 149 12.95 3.76 6.34
N PHE A 150 14.19 3.95 5.92
CA PHE A 150 15.11 2.88 5.55
C PHE A 150 16.56 3.32 5.84
N GLY A 151 17.44 2.34 5.98
CA GLY A 151 18.88 2.56 6.20
C GLY A 151 19.73 1.59 5.40
N GLN A 152 21.01 1.53 5.73
CA GLN A 152 21.93 0.51 5.21
C GLN A 152 22.33 -0.46 6.32
N ALA A 153 22.51 -1.73 5.99
CA ALA A 153 23.08 -2.70 6.90
C ALA A 153 24.45 -2.24 7.38
N SER A 154 24.63 -2.17 8.71
CA SER A 154 25.87 -1.68 9.35
C SER A 154 27.03 -2.68 9.25
N GLY A 155 26.72 -3.95 8.97
CA GLY A 155 27.69 -5.02 8.83
C GLY A 155 27.05 -6.23 8.13
N SER A 156 27.88 -7.21 7.81
CA SER A 156 27.38 -8.45 7.19
C SER A 156 26.84 -9.40 8.25
N THR A 157 25.66 -9.97 8.03
CA THR A 157 25.03 -10.91 8.95
C THR A 157 24.29 -12.03 8.22
N ARG A 158 24.16 -13.17 8.89
CA ARG A 158 23.33 -14.30 8.43
C ARG A 158 22.04 -14.32 9.22
N ALA A 159 20.93 -14.37 8.51
CA ALA A 159 19.60 -14.43 9.11
C ALA A 159 18.76 -15.52 8.45
N ASN A 160 17.71 -15.96 9.13
CA ASN A 160 16.66 -16.76 8.50
C ASN A 160 15.69 -15.80 7.79
N GLY A 161 15.34 -16.13 6.56
CA GLY A 161 14.47 -15.30 5.75
C GLY A 161 14.03 -15.97 4.45
N TYR A 162 13.09 -15.32 3.78
CA TYR A 162 12.65 -15.65 2.43
C TYR A 162 13.51 -14.93 1.41
N ASP A 163 13.95 -15.65 0.38
CA ASP A 163 14.69 -15.10 -0.75
C ASP A 163 13.76 -14.91 -1.94
N TYR A 164 13.58 -13.64 -2.36
CA TYR A 164 12.68 -13.32 -3.48
C TYR A 164 13.18 -13.82 -4.82
N SER A 165 14.50 -14.04 -4.97
CA SER A 165 15.07 -14.52 -6.24
C SER A 165 14.82 -16.01 -6.46
N THR A 166 14.83 -16.80 -5.38
CA THR A 166 14.65 -18.27 -5.43
C THR A 166 13.25 -18.71 -5.04
N GLY A 167 12.52 -17.89 -4.29
CA GLY A 167 11.22 -18.24 -3.71
C GLY A 167 11.31 -19.17 -2.49
N GLU A 168 12.50 -19.37 -1.94
CA GLU A 168 12.75 -20.31 -0.85
C GLU A 168 12.97 -19.60 0.49
N THR A 169 12.58 -20.26 1.58
CA THR A 169 12.88 -19.81 2.95
C THR A 169 14.09 -20.58 3.49
N GLY A 170 15.10 -19.86 3.97
CA GLY A 170 16.33 -20.46 4.48
C GLY A 170 17.26 -19.44 5.13
N ARG A 171 18.56 -19.77 5.22
CA ARG A 171 19.58 -18.81 5.66
C ARG A 171 19.98 -17.91 4.50
N VAL A 172 19.81 -16.62 4.69
CA VAL A 172 20.20 -15.56 3.75
C VAL A 172 21.39 -14.78 4.29
N ASN A 173 22.19 -14.18 3.38
CA ASN A 173 23.33 -13.35 3.74
C ASN A 173 23.01 -11.88 3.43
N VAL A 174 22.89 -11.08 4.47
CA VAL A 174 22.84 -9.61 4.37
C VAL A 174 24.28 -9.12 4.38
N GLU A 175 24.63 -8.28 3.42
CA GLU A 175 25.96 -7.68 3.32
C GLU A 175 25.94 -6.25 3.85
N GLU A 176 27.09 -5.79 4.34
CA GLU A 176 27.25 -4.38 4.70
C GLU A 176 26.91 -3.48 3.49
N GLY A 177 26.10 -2.45 3.71
CA GLY A 177 25.66 -1.54 2.66
C GLY A 177 24.41 -1.97 1.89
N ASP A 178 23.89 -3.19 2.10
CA ASP A 178 22.56 -3.55 1.61
C ASP A 178 21.51 -2.61 2.23
N TYR A 179 20.46 -2.27 1.47
CA TYR A 179 19.40 -1.38 1.96
C TYR A 179 18.42 -2.17 2.83
N VAL A 180 18.04 -1.59 3.95
CA VAL A 180 17.25 -2.26 5.00
C VAL A 180 16.02 -1.42 5.33
N ILE A 181 14.86 -2.03 5.20
CA ILE A 181 13.55 -1.45 5.50
C ILE A 181 12.95 -2.23 6.67
N SER A 182 12.90 -1.61 7.85
CA SER A 182 12.37 -2.24 9.07
C SER A 182 10.87 -2.00 9.20
N THR A 183 10.14 -2.97 9.75
CA THR A 183 8.73 -2.76 10.13
C THR A 183 8.56 -2.08 11.49
N TYR A 184 9.64 -1.85 12.25
CA TYR A 184 9.61 -1.16 13.55
C TYR A 184 9.60 0.37 13.37
N GLN A 185 8.55 0.87 12.71
CA GLN A 185 8.36 2.29 12.41
C GLN A 185 6.86 2.58 12.27
N PRO A 186 6.41 3.85 12.31
CA PRO A 186 4.99 4.17 12.15
C PRO A 186 4.38 3.58 10.87
N LYS A 187 5.12 3.57 9.76
CA LYS A 187 4.67 2.98 8.48
C LYS A 187 4.87 1.46 8.38
N GLY A 188 5.21 0.77 9.47
CA GLY A 188 5.58 -0.64 9.44
C GLY A 188 4.51 -1.58 8.90
N THR A 189 3.22 -1.32 9.16
CA THR A 189 2.14 -2.11 8.54
C THR A 189 2.07 -1.92 7.04
N LEU A 190 2.27 -0.69 6.54
CA LEU A 190 2.37 -0.46 5.10
C LEU A 190 3.61 -1.14 4.51
N VAL A 191 4.76 -1.05 5.18
CA VAL A 191 5.98 -1.78 4.79
C VAL A 191 5.69 -3.27 4.67
N ARG A 192 5.06 -3.89 5.67
CA ARG A 192 4.62 -5.29 5.57
C ARG A 192 3.75 -5.50 4.34
N VAL A 193 2.70 -4.70 4.15
CA VAL A 193 1.78 -4.87 3.02
C VAL A 193 2.50 -4.80 1.67
N LEU A 194 3.54 -3.97 1.56
CA LEU A 194 4.29 -3.76 0.32
C LEU A 194 5.37 -4.83 0.03
N PHE A 195 5.77 -5.61 1.04
CA PHE A 195 6.96 -6.45 0.97
C PHE A 195 6.76 -7.87 1.54
N ASP A 196 5.58 -8.23 2.05
CA ASP A 196 5.32 -9.55 2.61
C ASP A 196 5.26 -10.61 1.50
N PRO A 197 6.22 -11.56 1.40
CA PRO A 197 6.28 -12.51 0.29
C PRO A 197 5.11 -13.50 0.27
N LYS A 198 4.36 -13.61 1.36
CA LYS A 198 3.23 -14.54 1.51
C LYS A 198 2.04 -13.81 2.14
N PRO A 199 1.43 -12.85 1.42
CA PRO A 199 0.31 -12.10 1.96
C PRO A 199 -0.88 -13.05 2.16
N GLU A 200 -1.53 -12.94 3.32
CA GLU A 200 -2.70 -13.76 3.64
C GLU A 200 -3.91 -13.30 2.81
N LEU A 201 -4.45 -14.23 2.02
CA LEU A 201 -5.69 -14.08 1.30
C LEU A 201 -6.86 -14.54 2.17
N ALA A 202 -7.87 -13.68 2.33
CA ALA A 202 -9.07 -14.04 3.08
C ALA A 202 -9.93 -15.09 2.33
N ASP A 203 -9.91 -15.05 1.00
CA ASP A 203 -10.56 -16.01 0.12
C ASP A 203 -9.77 -16.12 -1.20
N SER A 204 -9.99 -17.23 -1.91
CA SER A 204 -9.52 -17.52 -3.27
C SER A 204 -10.16 -16.64 -4.36
N LEU A 205 -11.30 -16.01 -4.07
CA LEU A 205 -11.96 -15.05 -4.96
C LEU A 205 -11.39 -13.65 -4.72
N THR A 206 -10.29 -13.34 -5.41
CA THR A 206 -9.67 -12.01 -5.35
C THR A 206 -10.16 -11.16 -6.51
N TYR A 207 -10.50 -9.90 -6.25
CA TYR A 207 -10.79 -8.93 -7.29
C TYR A 207 -9.48 -8.37 -7.87
N ASP A 208 -9.34 -8.52 -9.18
CA ASP A 208 -8.40 -7.83 -10.07
C ASP A 208 -6.89 -8.17 -9.93
N ILE A 209 -6.22 -7.92 -8.79
CA ILE A 209 -4.74 -7.88 -8.75
C ILE A 209 -4.15 -8.61 -7.53
N THR A 210 -3.23 -9.54 -7.78
CA THR A 210 -2.59 -10.41 -6.75
C THR A 210 -1.10 -10.16 -6.52
N ALA A 211 -0.47 -9.24 -7.27
CA ALA A 211 0.96 -8.97 -7.16
C ALA A 211 1.27 -7.47 -7.07
N TRP A 212 1.62 -7.01 -5.87
CA TRP A 212 2.07 -5.63 -5.57
C TRP A 212 3.38 -5.58 -4.77
N GLU A 213 3.97 -6.75 -4.55
CA GLU A 213 5.23 -6.93 -3.84
C GLU A 213 6.33 -6.08 -4.50
N MET A 214 6.86 -5.13 -3.74
CA MET A 214 7.73 -4.07 -4.25
C MET A 214 9.05 -4.61 -4.82
N HIS A 215 9.56 -5.74 -4.31
CA HIS A 215 10.73 -6.42 -4.89
C HIS A 215 10.50 -6.80 -6.35
N TYR A 216 9.37 -7.44 -6.64
CA TYR A 216 9.04 -7.88 -8.01
C TYR A 216 8.64 -6.70 -8.89
N ALA A 217 7.85 -5.76 -8.35
CA ALA A 217 7.38 -4.59 -9.11
C ALA A 217 8.53 -3.69 -9.57
N TYR A 218 9.58 -3.54 -8.76
CA TYR A 218 10.77 -2.77 -9.11
C TYR A 218 11.89 -3.63 -9.70
N GLY A 219 11.77 -4.96 -9.65
CA GLY A 219 12.74 -5.91 -10.17
C GLY A 219 14.10 -5.79 -9.48
N VAL A 220 14.09 -5.76 -8.15
CA VAL A 220 15.27 -5.69 -7.28
C VAL A 220 15.44 -6.99 -6.49
N ASP A 221 16.69 -7.37 -6.22
CA ASP A 221 17.02 -8.57 -5.45
C ASP A 221 16.99 -8.26 -3.96
N GLY A 222 16.65 -9.24 -3.13
CA GLY A 222 16.48 -8.99 -1.70
C GLY A 222 16.00 -10.17 -0.89
N TYR A 223 15.71 -9.90 0.38
CA TYR A 223 15.21 -10.90 1.33
C TYR A 223 14.14 -10.32 2.26
N ALA A 224 13.21 -11.16 2.71
CA ALA A 224 12.34 -10.88 3.86
C ALA A 224 12.88 -11.63 5.07
N ILE A 225 13.15 -10.95 6.19
CA ILE A 225 13.83 -11.51 7.36
C ILE A 225 12.92 -11.46 8.58
N ASN A 226 12.82 -12.55 9.33
CA ASN A 226 11.97 -12.64 10.53
C ASN A 226 12.45 -11.78 11.71
N GLY A 227 13.72 -11.38 11.73
CA GLY A 227 14.34 -10.58 12.80
C GLY A 227 14.69 -9.15 12.39
N GLN A 228 15.36 -8.44 13.30
CA GLN A 228 15.96 -7.14 13.03
C GLN A 228 17.35 -7.28 12.42
N VAL A 229 17.73 -6.28 11.63
CA VAL A 229 19.08 -6.09 11.11
C VAL A 229 19.55 -4.72 11.56
N ASP A 230 20.76 -4.64 12.09
CA ASP A 230 21.34 -3.36 12.52
C ASP A 230 21.57 -2.45 11.31
N THR A 231 21.11 -1.21 11.42
CA THR A 231 21.19 -0.23 10.34
C THR A 231 22.00 1.00 10.72
N ARG A 232 22.67 1.59 9.74
CA ARG A 232 23.16 2.97 9.78
C ARG A 232 22.36 3.85 8.82
N PRO A 233 22.27 5.17 9.07
CA PRO A 233 21.65 6.10 8.14
C PRO A 233 22.29 6.01 6.75
N LEU A 234 21.48 6.18 5.71
CA LEU A 234 21.99 6.29 4.35
C LEU A 234 22.68 7.64 4.17
N GLU A 235 23.99 7.62 3.93
CA GLU A 235 24.67 8.79 3.39
C GLU A 235 24.32 8.89 1.90
N MET A 236 23.49 9.87 1.54
CA MET A 236 23.22 10.15 0.13
C MET A 236 24.44 10.84 -0.47
N GLU A 237 25.36 10.06 -1.04
CA GLU A 237 26.31 10.61 -1.99
C GLU A 237 25.52 11.01 -3.25
N VAL A 238 25.38 12.32 -3.46
CA VAL A 238 24.91 12.85 -4.73
C VAL A 238 26.03 12.61 -5.73
N GLU A 239 26.01 11.47 -6.41
CA GLU A 239 26.83 11.28 -7.59
C GLU A 239 26.48 12.41 -8.56
N SER A 240 27.47 13.25 -8.87
CA SER A 240 27.30 14.30 -9.88
C SER A 240 26.78 13.67 -11.15
N GLU A 241 25.74 14.25 -11.78
CA GLU A 241 25.29 13.80 -13.08
C GLU A 241 26.51 13.73 -14.02
N LEU A 242 26.94 12.51 -14.34
CA LEU A 242 27.91 12.28 -15.39
C LEU A 242 27.18 12.55 -16.69
N THR A 243 27.15 13.81 -17.12
CA THR A 243 26.86 14.16 -18.51
C THR A 243 28.18 14.01 -19.26
N PRO A 244 28.44 12.91 -19.99
CA PRO A 244 29.57 12.86 -20.89
C PRO A 244 29.39 13.95 -21.95
N SER A 245 30.17 15.03 -21.83
CA SER A 245 30.26 16.06 -22.86
C SER A 245 31.09 15.50 -24.01
N VAL A 246 30.42 15.11 -25.10
CA VAL A 246 31.07 14.69 -26.35
C VAL A 246 30.71 15.73 -27.40
N GLU A 247 31.70 16.46 -27.89
CA GLU A 247 31.50 17.63 -28.76
C GLU A 247 30.90 17.26 -30.13
N LYS A 248 31.22 16.07 -30.66
CA LYS A 248 30.72 15.52 -31.93
C LYS A 248 30.63 13.98 -31.89
N PRO A 249 29.59 13.40 -31.27
CA PRO A 249 29.40 11.95 -31.27
C PRO A 249 29.06 11.45 -32.69
N TYR A 250 29.63 10.32 -33.11
CA TYR A 250 29.20 9.62 -34.33
C TYR A 250 27.94 8.77 -34.08
N ALA A 251 27.85 8.14 -32.91
CA ALA A 251 26.69 7.39 -32.43
C ALA A 251 26.74 7.29 -30.90
N TYR A 252 25.58 7.01 -30.29
CA TYR A 252 25.46 6.64 -28.88
C TYR A 252 25.02 5.18 -28.76
N LEU A 253 25.62 4.46 -27.82
CA LEU A 253 25.20 3.11 -27.44
C LEU A 253 24.91 3.14 -25.93
N ALA A 254 23.66 2.95 -25.56
CA ALA A 254 23.24 2.80 -24.17
C ALA A 254 22.71 1.38 -23.96
N LYS A 255 23.15 0.72 -22.89
CA LYS A 255 22.58 -0.56 -22.49
C LYS A 255 21.24 -0.29 -21.81
N TRP A 256 20.17 -0.91 -22.31
CA TRP A 256 18.86 -0.83 -21.68
C TRP A 256 18.82 -1.69 -20.42
N ASN A 257 18.67 -1.07 -19.25
CA ASN A 257 18.52 -1.77 -17.98
C ASN A 257 17.31 -1.29 -17.16
N SER A 258 16.77 -0.10 -17.44
CA SER A 258 15.68 0.57 -16.72
C SER A 258 14.89 1.54 -17.61
N LEU A 259 13.71 1.98 -17.15
CA LEU A 259 12.92 3.00 -17.88
C LEU A 259 13.61 4.37 -17.86
N GLU A 260 14.46 4.63 -16.88
CA GLU A 260 15.26 5.84 -16.76
C GLU A 260 16.24 5.97 -17.95
N ASP A 261 16.69 4.85 -18.52
CA ASP A 261 17.53 4.84 -19.72
C ASP A 261 16.80 5.40 -20.97
N LEU A 262 15.45 5.42 -20.98
CA LEU A 262 14.66 6.08 -22.04
C LEU A 262 14.78 7.59 -22.00
N ARG A 263 15.00 8.21 -20.82
CA ARG A 263 15.06 9.68 -20.72
C ARG A 263 16.25 10.28 -21.45
N TYR A 264 17.22 9.44 -21.81
CA TYR A 264 18.38 9.80 -22.62
C TYR A 264 18.10 9.80 -24.13
N LEU A 265 17.00 9.19 -24.58
CA LEU A 265 16.55 9.15 -25.99
C LEU A 265 15.55 10.26 -26.30
#